data_AF-A0A8T4VRX3-F1
#
_entry.id   AF-A0A8T4VRX3-F1
#
_cell.length_a   1.000
_cell.length_b   1.000
_cell.length_c   1.000
_cell.angle_alpha   90.00
_cell.angle_beta   90.00
_cell.angle_gamma   90.00
#
_symmetry.space_group_name_H-M   'P 1'
#
loop_
_entity.id
_entity.type
_entity.pdbx_description
1 polymer ?
#
loop_
_entity_poly.entity_id
_entity_poly.type
_entity_poly.pdbx_seq_one_letter_code
_entity_poly.pdbx_strand_id
1 'polypeptide(L)'
;MIFETLVPGLFLKIFCIRCEEGMFDVSIKYKTFFKLGLHNVLYRPLLKLIEQFKLFPLQRLHHKLAGLKIDNTSILPGTELFNDPYVIKIGNNTLFGGYVKITGHMINYRMKIKKVKIGDYCVIGAETYIMAGSIIEDNVTIGIRSVVT
;
A
#
# COMPACT_ATOMS: atom_id res chain seq x y z
N MET A 1 4.87 20.81 12.15
CA MET A 1 4.60 19.36 12.13
C MET A 1 3.46 18.97 11.18
N ILE A 2 2.25 19.56 11.22
CA ILE A 2 1.16 19.23 10.27
C ILE A 2 1.52 19.58 8.81
N PHE A 3 2.26 20.69 8.59
CA PHE A 3 2.67 21.12 7.26
C PHE A 3 3.59 20.12 6.54
N GLU A 4 4.49 19.44 7.27
CA GLU A 4 5.50 18.56 6.66
C GLU A 4 4.92 17.23 6.15
N THR A 5 3.77 16.80 6.66
CA THR A 5 3.08 15.59 6.20
C THR A 5 2.07 15.91 5.10
N LEU A 6 1.45 17.09 5.20
CA LEU A 6 0.51 17.57 4.19
C LEU A 6 1.22 17.83 2.86
N VAL A 7 2.38 18.49 2.89
CA VAL A 7 3.14 18.89 1.70
C VAL A 7 3.43 17.68 0.80
N PRO A 8 4.08 16.60 1.24
CA PRO A 8 4.38 15.50 0.35
C PRO A 8 3.18 14.61 0.00
N GLY A 9 2.18 14.47 0.87
CA GLY A 9 0.91 13.83 0.51
C GLY A 9 0.16 14.60 -0.58
N LEU A 10 0.25 15.95 -0.54
CA LEU A 10 -0.25 16.85 -1.57
C LEU A 10 0.63 16.78 -2.83
N PHE A 11 1.96 16.72 -2.72
CA PHE A 11 2.88 16.56 -3.85
C PHE A 11 2.69 15.20 -4.55
N LEU A 12 2.53 14.08 -3.83
CA LEU A 12 2.22 12.77 -4.44
C LEU A 12 0.89 12.81 -5.21
N LYS A 13 -0.10 13.55 -4.68
CA LYS A 13 -1.41 13.75 -5.33
C LYS A 13 -1.33 14.71 -6.53
N ILE A 14 -0.49 15.75 -6.46
CA ILE A 14 -0.23 16.74 -7.53
C ILE A 14 0.60 16.13 -8.66
N PHE A 15 1.57 15.25 -8.35
CA PHE A 15 2.46 14.66 -9.34
C PHE A 15 1.93 13.38 -10.01
N CYS A 16 0.72 12.90 -9.68
CA CYS A 16 0.09 11.74 -10.32
C CYS A 16 1.07 10.56 -10.53
N ILE A 17 1.92 10.27 -9.54
CA ILE A 17 2.89 9.17 -9.56
C ILE A 17 2.15 7.87 -9.20
N ARG A 18 1.14 7.57 -10.02
CA ARG A 18 0.39 6.33 -9.99
C ARG A 18 0.82 5.52 -11.19
N CYS A 19 1.03 4.24 -10.97
CA CYS A 19 1.26 3.32 -12.05
C CYS A 19 -0.03 2.56 -12.31
N GLU A 20 -0.38 2.43 -13.59
CA GLU A 20 -1.51 1.61 -14.01
C GLU A 20 -1.14 0.13 -13.97
N GLU A 21 -2.17 -0.72 -13.89
CA GLU A 21 -2.02 -2.16 -13.94
C GLU A 21 -1.49 -2.59 -15.31
N GLY A 22 -0.46 -3.43 -15.33
CA GLY A 22 0.20 -3.82 -16.57
C GLY A 22 1.52 -4.54 -16.38
N MET A 23 2.11 -4.94 -17.51
CA MET A 23 3.46 -5.50 -17.59
C MET A 23 4.36 -4.49 -18.29
N PHE A 24 5.50 -4.21 -17.68
CA PHE A 24 6.47 -3.22 -18.12
C PHE A 24 7.88 -3.82 -18.09
N ASP A 25 8.72 -3.41 -19.03
CA ASP A 25 10.13 -3.82 -19.01
C ASP A 25 10.89 -3.05 -17.90
N VAL A 26 11.85 -3.74 -17.28
CA VAL A 26 12.67 -3.19 -16.19
C VAL A 26 13.83 -2.41 -16.81
N SER A 27 13.58 -1.16 -17.18
CA SER A 27 14.66 -0.24 -17.59
C SER A 27 14.38 1.17 -17.10
N ILE A 28 15.44 1.88 -16.70
CA ILE A 28 15.41 3.26 -16.20
C ILE A 28 14.82 4.21 -17.26
N LYS A 29 14.90 3.85 -18.55
CA LYS A 29 14.29 4.62 -19.64
C LYS A 29 12.76 4.59 -19.62
N TYR A 30 12.13 3.60 -18.98
CA TYR A 30 10.67 3.52 -18.91
C TYR A 30 10.12 4.40 -17.79
N LYS A 31 9.24 5.33 -18.18
CA LYS A 31 8.56 6.26 -17.27
C LYS A 31 7.89 5.56 -16.09
N THR A 32 7.33 4.36 -16.28
CA THR A 32 6.65 3.62 -15.21
C THR A 32 7.62 3.14 -14.11
N PHE A 33 8.78 2.61 -14.48
CA PHE A 33 9.79 2.17 -13.51
C PHE A 33 10.35 3.36 -12.73
N PHE A 34 10.64 4.47 -13.43
CA PHE A 34 11.05 5.72 -12.79
C PHE A 34 9.99 6.26 -11.84
N LYS A 35 8.71 6.23 -12.23
CA LYS A 35 7.58 6.61 -11.36
C LYS A 35 7.50 5.74 -10.11
N LEU A 36 7.63 4.42 -10.24
CA LEU A 36 7.65 3.50 -9.09
C LEU A 36 8.81 3.81 -8.13
N GLY A 37 10.01 4.07 -8.67
CA GLY A 37 11.18 4.46 -7.88
C GLY A 37 10.95 5.80 -7.16
N LEU A 38 10.49 6.81 -7.88
CA LEU A 38 10.20 8.13 -7.32
C LEU A 38 9.10 8.07 -6.25
N HIS A 39 8.06 7.26 -6.47
CA HIS A 39 7.03 7.00 -5.47
C HIS A 39 7.65 6.44 -4.18
N ASN A 40 8.47 5.40 -4.28
CA ASN A 40 9.11 4.80 -3.11
C ASN A 40 10.02 5.79 -2.36
N VAL A 41 10.80 6.59 -3.09
CA VAL A 41 11.70 7.60 -2.49
C VAL A 41 10.92 8.68 -1.73
N LEU A 42 9.76 9.11 -2.24
CA LEU A 42 8.95 10.13 -1.59
C LEU A 42 8.11 9.54 -0.45
N TYR A 43 7.42 8.43 -0.69
CA TYR A 43 6.44 7.85 0.23
C TYR A 43 7.08 7.17 1.45
N ARG A 44 8.16 6.40 1.27
CA ARG A 44 8.75 5.58 2.35
C ARG A 44 9.30 6.39 3.52
N PRO A 45 10.11 7.46 3.31
CA PRO A 45 10.71 8.19 4.43
C PRO A 45 9.66 8.91 5.27
N LEU A 46 8.62 9.42 4.60
CA LEU A 46 7.51 10.10 5.27
C LEU A 46 6.67 9.14 6.10
N LEU A 47 6.36 7.96 5.55
CA LEU A 47 5.64 6.94 6.29
C LEU A 47 6.40 6.56 7.57
N LYS A 48 7.72 6.32 7.45
CA LYS A 48 8.58 6.06 8.62
C LYS A 48 8.57 7.20 9.65
N LEU A 49 8.58 8.45 9.19
CA LEU A 49 8.50 9.62 10.07
C LEU A 49 7.16 9.64 10.82
N ILE A 50 6.04 9.39 10.13
CA ILE A 50 4.70 9.33 10.76
C ILE A 50 4.61 8.19 11.77
N GLU A 51 5.18 7.02 11.44
CA GLU A 51 5.20 5.83 12.29
C GLU A 51 5.98 6.08 13.60
N GLN A 52 7.08 6.83 13.56
CA GLN A 52 7.84 7.18 14.77
C GLN A 52 7.00 7.94 15.80
N PHE A 53 6.07 8.80 15.36
CA PHE A 53 5.18 9.54 16.24
C PHE A 53 3.86 8.80 16.55
N LYS A 54 3.66 7.59 16.00
CA LYS A 54 2.46 6.75 16.19
C LYS A 54 1.14 7.49 15.92
N LEU A 55 1.13 8.38 14.92
CA LEU A 55 -0.05 9.18 14.57
C LEU A 55 -0.98 8.39 13.63
N PHE A 56 -1.77 7.47 14.16
CA PHE A 56 -2.64 6.57 13.36
C PHE A 56 -3.58 7.28 12.37
N PRO A 57 -4.30 8.37 12.75
CA PRO A 57 -5.18 9.05 11.81
C PRO A 57 -4.42 9.68 10.63
N LEU A 58 -3.22 10.20 10.92
CA LEU A 58 -2.36 10.84 9.93
C LEU A 58 -1.76 9.82 8.97
N GLN A 59 -1.36 8.66 9.48
CA GLN A 59 -0.87 7.53 8.67
C GLN A 59 -1.95 7.05 7.69
N ARG A 60 -3.19 6.84 8.18
CA ARG A 60 -4.32 6.50 7.31
C ARG A 60 -4.57 7.55 6.24
N LEU A 61 -4.56 8.83 6.61
CA LEU A 61 -4.71 9.92 5.64
C LEU A 61 -3.59 9.89 4.60
N HIS A 62 -2.34 9.68 5.02
CA HIS A 62 -1.19 9.58 4.13
C HIS A 62 -1.34 8.44 3.13
N HIS A 63 -1.75 7.25 3.57
CA HIS A 63 -2.03 6.13 2.67
C HIS A 63 -3.16 6.45 1.68
N LYS A 64 -4.27 7.07 2.14
CA LYS A 64 -5.38 7.47 1.27
C LYS A 64 -4.93 8.50 0.22
N LEU A 65 -4.11 9.48 0.60
CA LEU A 65 -3.54 10.48 -0.32
C LEU A 65 -2.62 9.82 -1.36
N ALA A 66 -1.84 8.81 -0.96
CA ALA A 66 -1.00 8.01 -1.84
C ALA A 66 -1.81 7.08 -2.78
N GLY A 67 -3.14 6.99 -2.60
CA GLY A 67 -4.07 6.29 -3.49
C GLY A 67 -4.70 5.03 -2.91
N LEU A 68 -4.42 4.69 -1.65
CA LEU A 68 -5.04 3.55 -0.97
C LEU A 68 -6.56 3.73 -0.91
N LYS A 69 -7.29 2.73 -1.39
CA LYS A 69 -8.75 2.66 -1.22
C LYS A 69 -9.05 1.77 -0.02
N ILE A 70 -9.29 2.39 1.13
CA ILE A 70 -9.64 1.70 2.38
C ILE A 70 -10.83 2.39 3.04
N ASP A 71 -11.76 1.59 3.52
CA ASP A 71 -12.90 2.07 4.30
C ASP A 71 -12.48 2.56 5.70
N ASN A 72 -13.29 3.43 6.31
CA ASN A 72 -13.01 3.94 7.66
C ASN A 72 -13.26 2.91 8.76
N THR A 73 -14.08 1.89 8.50
CA THR A 73 -14.41 0.82 9.46
C THR A 73 -13.28 -0.20 9.62
N SER A 74 -12.43 -0.36 8.60
CA SER A 74 -11.31 -1.32 8.65
C SER A 74 -10.19 -0.83 9.55
N ILE A 75 -9.70 -1.72 10.42
CA ILE A 75 -8.79 -1.41 11.52
C ILE A 75 -7.35 -1.70 11.11
N LEU A 76 -6.50 -0.70 11.28
CA LEU A 76 -5.06 -0.77 11.02
C LEU A 76 -4.28 -0.53 12.33
N PRO A 77 -3.47 -1.47 12.83
CA PRO A 77 -2.51 -1.23 13.91
C PRO A 77 -1.46 -0.14 13.67
N GLY A 78 -1.30 0.34 12.44
CA GLY A 78 -0.37 1.42 12.11
C GLY A 78 1.09 0.99 11.96
N THR A 79 1.31 -0.28 11.69
CA THR A 79 2.62 -0.90 11.44
C THR A 79 2.70 -1.59 10.07
N GLU A 80 1.67 -1.39 9.26
CA GLU A 80 1.50 -2.03 7.96
C GLU A 80 2.33 -1.34 6.90
N LEU A 81 2.77 -2.14 5.94
CA LEU A 81 3.60 -1.69 4.86
C LEU A 81 2.86 -1.87 3.53
N PHE A 82 2.17 -0.81 3.09
CA PHE A 82 1.57 -0.73 1.76
C PHE A 82 2.57 -0.13 0.78
N ASN A 83 3.18 -0.96 -0.07
CA ASN A 83 4.22 -0.51 -1.00
C ASN A 83 3.66 0.26 -2.20
N ASP A 84 2.48 -0.13 -2.69
CA ASP A 84 1.82 0.46 -3.85
C ASP A 84 0.36 0.81 -3.51
N PRO A 85 0.13 1.77 -2.61
CA PRO A 85 -1.21 2.09 -2.11
C PRO A 85 -2.21 2.35 -3.25
N TYR A 86 -1.77 2.96 -4.35
CA TYR A 86 -2.60 3.31 -5.51
C TYR A 86 -3.23 2.12 -6.26
N VAL A 87 -2.78 0.88 -6.04
CA VAL A 87 -3.38 -0.34 -6.62
C VAL A 87 -4.01 -1.27 -5.58
N ILE A 88 -4.08 -0.85 -4.32
CA ILE A 88 -4.63 -1.65 -3.22
C ILE A 88 -6.05 -1.18 -2.90
N LYS A 89 -6.99 -2.13 -2.81
CA LYS A 89 -8.35 -1.93 -2.31
C LYS A 89 -8.61 -2.84 -1.12
N ILE A 90 -9.07 -2.26 -0.03
CA ILE A 90 -9.43 -2.93 1.22
C ILE A 90 -10.90 -2.62 1.51
N GLY A 91 -11.68 -3.67 1.76
CA GLY A 91 -13.09 -3.63 2.12
C GLY A 91 -13.36 -3.03 3.50
N ASN A 92 -14.60 -3.17 3.93
CA ASN A 92 -15.13 -2.71 5.20
C ASN A 92 -14.86 -3.73 6.32
N ASN A 93 -14.83 -3.26 7.57
CA ASN A 93 -14.75 -4.11 8.77
C ASN A 93 -13.63 -5.17 8.73
N THR A 94 -12.54 -4.91 8.01
CA THR A 94 -11.40 -5.82 7.93
C THR A 94 -10.37 -5.45 8.98
N LEU A 95 -9.90 -6.46 9.70
CA LEU A 95 -8.91 -6.33 10.77
C LEU A 95 -7.53 -6.75 10.28
N PHE A 96 -6.54 -5.90 10.49
CA PHE A 96 -5.14 -6.21 10.21
C PHE A 96 -4.37 -6.47 11.50
N GLY A 97 -3.53 -7.51 11.48
CA GLY A 97 -2.48 -7.74 12.45
C GLY A 97 -1.29 -6.81 12.21
N GLY A 98 -0.37 -6.75 13.19
CA GLY A 98 0.83 -5.91 13.07
C GLY A 98 1.74 -6.34 11.92
N TYR A 99 2.44 -5.39 11.32
CA TYR A 99 3.49 -5.64 10.32
C TYR A 99 3.06 -6.39 9.05
N VAL A 100 1.78 -6.32 8.68
CA VAL A 100 1.30 -6.84 7.38
C VAL A 100 1.96 -6.07 6.24
N LYS A 101 2.41 -6.78 5.20
CA LYS A 101 3.02 -6.20 4.01
C LYS A 101 2.14 -6.48 2.80
N ILE A 102 1.82 -5.46 2.02
CA ILE A 102 1.08 -5.59 0.76
C ILE A 102 1.85 -4.90 -0.35
N THR A 103 2.11 -5.64 -1.43
CA THR A 103 2.82 -5.11 -2.60
C THR A 103 1.99 -5.32 -3.86
N GLY A 104 1.78 -4.24 -4.61
CA GLY A 104 1.06 -4.26 -5.87
C GLY A 104 1.97 -4.38 -7.09
N HIS A 105 3.29 -4.29 -6.92
CA HIS A 105 4.28 -4.62 -7.93
C HIS A 105 5.02 -5.93 -7.65
N MET A 106 5.51 -6.57 -8.71
CA MET A 106 6.45 -7.68 -8.66
C MET A 106 7.50 -7.44 -9.75
N ILE A 107 8.78 -7.51 -9.37
CA ILE A 107 9.89 -7.33 -10.31
C ILE A 107 10.59 -8.67 -10.45
N ASN A 108 10.40 -9.30 -11.61
CA ASN A 108 11.19 -10.45 -12.07
C ASN A 108 11.91 -10.02 -13.37
N TYR A 109 11.87 -10.85 -14.42
CA TYR A 109 12.30 -10.47 -15.78
C TYR A 109 11.59 -9.21 -16.31
N ARG A 110 10.36 -8.96 -15.84
CA ARG A 110 9.55 -7.78 -16.12
C ARG A 110 8.97 -7.23 -14.82
N MET A 111 8.67 -5.93 -14.81
CA MET A 111 7.92 -5.28 -13.75
C MET A 111 6.42 -5.46 -14.02
N LYS A 112 5.75 -6.17 -13.12
CA LYS A 112 4.32 -6.41 -13.18
C LYS A 112 3.65 -5.61 -12.09
N ILE A 113 2.67 -4.78 -12.44
CA ILE A 113 1.85 -4.03 -11.48
C ILE A 113 0.45 -4.61 -11.58
N LYS A 114 -0.06 -5.13 -10.47
CA LYS A 114 -1.40 -5.74 -10.38
C LYS A 114 -2.14 -5.22 -9.16
N LYS A 115 -3.45 -5.12 -9.31
CA LYS A 115 -4.32 -4.74 -8.19
C LYS A 115 -4.33 -5.83 -7.13
N VAL A 116 -4.33 -5.41 -5.87
CA VAL A 116 -4.61 -6.27 -4.72
C VAL A 116 -5.97 -5.89 -4.18
N LYS A 117 -6.84 -6.88 -3.96
CA LYS A 117 -8.18 -6.69 -3.43
C LYS A 117 -8.35 -7.53 -2.17
N ILE A 118 -8.80 -6.88 -1.10
CA ILE A 118 -9.21 -7.52 0.14
C ILE A 118 -10.68 -7.17 0.35
N GLY A 119 -11.51 -8.19 0.54
CA GLY A 119 -12.94 -8.10 0.76
C GLY A 119 -13.31 -7.50 2.11
N ASP A 120 -14.58 -7.60 2.44
CA ASP A 120 -15.17 -7.13 3.69
C ASP A 120 -15.01 -8.20 4.78
N TYR A 121 -15.04 -7.78 6.06
CA TYR A 121 -15.05 -8.68 7.23
C TYR A 121 -13.88 -9.69 7.30
N CYS A 122 -12.73 -9.34 6.73
CA CYS A 122 -11.57 -10.23 6.74
C CYS A 122 -10.73 -10.06 8.02
N VAL A 123 -9.94 -11.08 8.36
CA VAL A 123 -8.90 -11.01 9.40
C VAL A 123 -7.57 -11.36 8.78
N ILE A 124 -6.63 -10.42 8.78
CA ILE A 124 -5.30 -10.58 8.20
C ILE A 124 -4.30 -10.77 9.33
N GLY A 125 -3.76 -11.97 9.49
CA GLY A 125 -2.79 -12.27 10.54
C GLY A 125 -1.54 -11.39 10.47
N ALA A 126 -0.90 -11.16 11.63
CA ALA A 126 0.33 -10.37 11.72
C ALA A 126 1.45 -10.92 10.82
N GLU A 127 2.35 -10.05 10.35
CA GLU A 127 3.49 -10.39 9.49
C GLU A 127 3.12 -11.10 8.16
N THR A 128 1.84 -11.08 7.77
CA THR A 128 1.41 -11.63 6.47
C THR A 128 1.98 -10.82 5.32
N TYR A 129 2.38 -11.51 4.24
CA TYR A 129 2.77 -10.89 2.98
C TYR A 129 1.77 -11.18 1.87
N ILE A 130 1.12 -10.13 1.35
CA ILE A 130 0.14 -10.22 0.27
C ILE A 130 0.77 -9.66 -1.01
N MET A 131 0.82 -10.49 -2.04
CA MET A 131 1.53 -10.20 -3.29
C MET A 131 0.63 -9.59 -4.37
N ALA A 132 1.28 -9.09 -5.42
CA ALA A 132 0.64 -8.37 -6.50
C ALA A 132 -0.32 -9.26 -7.30
N GLY A 133 -1.61 -8.90 -7.29
CA GLY A 133 -2.66 -9.65 -7.99
C GLY A 133 -3.52 -10.52 -7.08
N SER A 134 -3.20 -10.65 -5.79
CA SER A 134 -4.02 -11.43 -4.87
C SER A 134 -5.41 -10.82 -4.68
N ILE A 135 -6.40 -11.70 -4.64
CA ILE A 135 -7.80 -11.39 -4.36
C ILE A 135 -8.20 -12.20 -3.14
N ILE A 136 -8.55 -11.51 -2.06
CA ILE A 136 -9.04 -12.08 -0.81
C ILE A 136 -10.52 -11.74 -0.76
N GLU A 137 -11.36 -12.77 -0.79
CA GLU A 137 -12.82 -12.66 -0.74
C GLU A 137 -13.31 -12.27 0.66
N ASP A 138 -14.59 -11.91 0.76
CA ASP A 138 -15.20 -11.50 2.03
C ASP A 138 -15.15 -12.63 3.08
N ASN A 139 -15.09 -12.26 4.36
CA ASN A 139 -15.08 -13.18 5.51
C ASN A 139 -13.91 -14.18 5.55
N VAL A 140 -12.78 -13.85 4.91
CA VAL A 140 -11.58 -14.69 4.93
C VAL A 140 -10.69 -14.37 6.13
N THR A 141 -10.19 -15.41 6.79
CA THR A 141 -9.12 -15.30 7.79
C THR A 141 -7.82 -15.85 7.23
N ILE A 142 -6.77 -15.03 7.26
CA ILE A 142 -5.41 -15.40 6.87
C ILE A 142 -4.57 -15.59 8.13
N GLY A 143 -3.88 -16.73 8.22
CA GLY A 143 -3.00 -17.03 9.33
C GLY A 143 -1.80 -16.07 9.42
N ILE A 144 -1.25 -15.95 10.63
CA ILE A 144 -0.04 -15.15 10.89
C ILE A 144 1.12 -15.65 10.02
N ARG A 145 1.96 -14.74 9.51
CA ARG A 145 3.14 -15.04 8.67
C ARG A 145 2.83 -15.78 7.36
N SER A 146 1.59 -15.74 6.88
CA SER A 146 1.24 -16.34 5.60
C SER A 146 1.82 -15.54 4.44
N VAL A 147 2.03 -16.23 3.31
CA VAL A 147 2.30 -15.60 2.01
C VAL A 147 1.12 -15.88 1.11
N VAL A 148 0.46 -14.84 0.63
CA VAL A 148 -0.67 -14.92 -0.30
C VAL A 148 -0.18 -14.46 -1.67
N THR A 149 -0.30 -15.33 -2.67
CA THR A 149 0.22 -15.13 -4.03
C THR A 149 -0.86 -15.00 -5.09
#